data_AF-A0A6G2DXA9-F1
#
_entry.id   AF-A0A6G2DXA9-F1
#
_cell.length_a   1.000
_cell.length_b   1.000
_cell.length_c   1.000
_cell.angle_alpha   90.00
_cell.angle_beta   90.00
_cell.angle_gamma   90.00
#
_symmetry.space_group_name_H-M   'P 1'
#
loop_
_entity.id
_entity.type
_entity.pdbx_description
1 polymer ?
#
loop_
_entity_poly.entity_id
_entity_poly.type
_entity_poly.pdbx_seq_one_letter_code
_entity_poly.pdbx_strand_id
1 'polypeptide(L)'
;HMFRAVKRVLNEYEDVKVIYPIHKNPLVRETAAEIFGDTERIQIIEPLDVLDFHNFMNQSYMILTDSGGVQEEAPSLGKPVL
;
A
#
# COMPACT_ATOMS: atom_id res chain seq x y z
N HIS A 1 11.09 8.79 1.67
CA HIS A 1 11.56 8.23 0.38
C HIS A 1 10.49 7.35 -0.29
N MET A 2 9.91 6.37 0.40
CA MET A 2 8.90 5.47 -0.17
C MET A 2 7.66 6.18 -0.73
N PHE A 3 7.04 7.11 -0.01
CA PHE A 3 5.86 7.83 -0.51
C PHE A 3 6.10 8.57 -1.82
N ARG A 4 7.28 9.19 -2.01
CA ARG A 4 7.63 9.84 -3.28
C ARG A 4 7.80 8.83 -4.42
N ALA A 5 8.33 7.65 -4.13
CA ALA A 5 8.45 6.58 -5.13
C ALA A 5 7.06 6.08 -5.57
N VAL A 6 6.16 5.83 -4.62
CA VAL A 6 4.76 5.46 -4.91
C VAL A 6 4.05 6.57 -5.72
N LYS A 7 4.22 7.84 -5.34
CA LYS A 7 3.67 8.99 -6.07
C LYS A 7 4.19 9.05 -7.51
N ARG A 8 5.47 8.76 -7.72
CA ARG A 8 6.06 8.68 -9.07
C ARG A 8 5.42 7.56 -9.88
N VAL A 9 5.27 6.36 -9.32
CA VAL A 9 4.60 5.23 -10.00
C VAL A 9 3.18 5.62 -10.40
N LEU A 10 2.41 6.23 -9.48
CA LEU A 10 1.08 6.71 -9.81
C LEU A 10 1.09 7.74 -10.94
N ASN A 11 2.04 8.67 -10.97
CA ASN A 11 2.14 9.66 -12.05
C ASN A 11 2.57 9.04 -13.40
N GLU A 12 3.33 7.95 -13.40
CA GLU A 12 3.88 7.31 -14.60
C GLU A 12 2.91 6.30 -15.23
N TYR A 13 2.09 5.64 -14.41
CA TYR A 13 1.14 4.61 -14.84
C TYR A 13 -0.29 4.99 -14.44
N GLU A 14 -1.15 5.32 -15.40
CA GLU A 14 -2.52 5.80 -15.16
C GLU A 14 -3.48 4.71 -14.67
N ASP A 15 -3.20 3.44 -14.99
CA ASP A 15 -4.00 2.27 -14.64
C ASP A 15 -3.66 1.67 -13.26
N VAL A 16 -2.66 2.23 -12.57
CA VAL A 16 -2.27 1.79 -11.22
C VAL A 16 -3.11 2.50 -10.16
N LYS A 17 -3.59 1.72 -9.19
CA LYS A 17 -4.20 2.17 -7.94
C LYS A 17 -3.44 1.60 -6.75
N VAL A 18 -3.40 2.34 -5.64
CA VAL A 18 -2.70 1.95 -4.42
C VAL A 18 -3.66 1.96 -3.24
N ILE A 19 -3.68 0.87 -2.47
CA ILE A 19 -4.31 0.81 -1.15
C ILE A 19 -3.19 0.80 -0.12
N TYR A 20 -3.21 1.76 0.81
CA TYR A 20 -2.19 1.89 1.84
C TYR A 20 -2.82 1.90 3.23
N PRO A 21 -2.86 0.74 3.92
CA PRO A 21 -3.24 0.67 5.33
C PRO A 21 -2.19 1.38 6.19
N ILE A 22 -2.54 2.55 6.72
CA ILE A 22 -1.56 3.44 7.35
C ILE A 22 -1.26 3.10 8.81
N HIS A 23 0.00 3.19 9.19
CA HIS A 23 0.40 3.06 10.59
C HIS A 23 -0.29 4.14 11.47
N LYS A 24 -0.54 3.82 12.74
CA LYS A 24 -1.14 4.76 13.71
C LYS A 24 -0.23 5.95 14.09
N ASN A 25 0.96 6.06 13.51
CA ASN A 25 1.91 7.12 13.86
C ASN A 25 1.44 8.44 13.21
N PRO A 26 1.16 9.50 14.00
CA PRO A 26 0.68 10.78 13.47
C PRO A 26 1.61 11.40 12.42
N LEU A 27 2.93 11.30 12.61
CA LEU A 27 3.91 11.87 11.67
C LEU A 27 3.85 11.18 10.29
N VAL A 28 3.59 9.87 10.27
CA VAL A 28 3.42 9.11 9.02
C VAL A 28 2.15 9.55 8.31
N ARG A 29 1.06 9.78 9.07
CA ARG A 29 -0.23 10.24 8.54
C ARG A 29 -0.15 11.64 7.94
N GLU A 30 0.48 12.57 8.65
CA GLU A 30 0.71 13.93 8.16
C GLU A 30 1.52 13.91 6.87
N THR A 31 2.66 13.19 6.85
CA THR A 31 3.49 13.08 5.64
C THR A 31 2.72 12.44 4.47
N ALA A 32 1.89 11.42 4.74
CA ALA A 32 1.10 10.79 3.69
C ALA A 32 0.02 11.74 3.14
N ALA A 33 -0.65 12.51 4.02
CA ALA A 33 -1.62 13.52 3.61
C ALA A 33 -0.98 14.64 2.78
N GLU A 34 0.20 15.13 3.17
CA GLU A 34 0.93 16.16 2.42
C GLU A 34 1.32 15.69 1.00
N ILE A 35 1.73 14.43 0.85
CA ILE A 35 2.21 13.92 -0.44
C ILE A 35 1.06 13.47 -1.35
N PHE A 36 -0.01 12.92 -0.75
CA PHE A 36 -1.07 12.24 -1.49
C PHE A 36 -2.44 12.91 -1.42
N GLY A 37 -2.61 14.01 -0.67
CA GLY A 37 -3.91 14.63 -0.39
C GLY A 37 -4.80 14.88 -1.63
N ASP A 38 -4.18 15.23 -2.76
CA ASP A 38 -4.88 15.50 -4.02
C ASP A 38 -4.87 14.31 -5.01
N THR A 39 -4.60 13.09 -4.54
CA THR A 39 -4.35 11.92 -5.41
C THR A 39 -5.46 10.88 -5.29
N GLU A 40 -6.42 10.91 -6.20
CA GLU A 40 -7.60 10.01 -6.13
C GLU A 40 -7.26 8.51 -6.27
N ARG A 41 -6.15 8.16 -6.93
CA ARG A 41 -5.75 6.77 -7.18
C ARG A 41 -4.99 6.09 -6.04
N ILE A 42 -4.80 6.78 -4.92
CA ILE A 42 -4.28 6.18 -3.69
C ILE A 42 -5.30 6.35 -2.57
N GLN A 43 -5.67 5.25 -1.95
CA GLN A 43 -6.54 5.25 -0.78
C GLN A 43 -5.70 4.92 0.45
N ILE A 44 -5.50 5.93 1.28
CA ILE A 44 -4.95 5.77 2.62
C ILE A 44 -6.10 5.32 3.53
N ILE A 45 -6.02 4.11 4.04
CA ILE A 45 -7.08 3.50 4.86
C ILE A 45 -6.56 3.18 6.26
N GLU A 46 -7.48 2.97 7.20
CA GLU A 46 -7.14 2.48 8.52
C GLU A 46 -6.54 1.07 8.47
N PRO A 47 -5.73 0.66 9.46
CA PRO A 47 -5.23 -0.71 9.57
C PRO A 47 -6.37 -1.73 9.45
N LEU A 48 -6.18 -2.70 8.56
CA LEU A 48 -7.13 -3.77 8.31
C LEU A 48 -6.99 -4.86 9.38
N ASP A 49 -8.08 -5.58 9.63
CA ASP A 49 -7.99 -6.85 10.35
C ASP A 49 -7.39 -7.96 9.46
N VAL A 50 -7.14 -9.13 10.03
CA VAL A 50 -6.45 -10.23 9.34
C VAL A 50 -7.23 -10.69 8.10
N LEU A 51 -8.56 -10.81 8.20
CA LEU A 51 -9.37 -11.34 7.11
C LEU A 51 -9.42 -10.36 5.95
N ASP A 52 -9.66 -9.08 6.23
CA ASP A 52 -9.66 -8.04 5.23
C ASP A 52 -8.28 -7.92 4.59
N PHE A 53 -7.22 -7.94 5.39
CA PHE A 53 -5.86 -7.85 4.89
C PHE A 53 -5.52 -8.99 3.92
N HIS A 54 -5.86 -10.24 4.24
CA HIS A 54 -5.66 -11.38 3.35
C HIS A 54 -6.50 -11.30 2.08
N ASN A 55 -7.73 -10.78 2.15
CA ASN A 55 -8.56 -10.56 0.97
C ASN A 55 -7.97 -9.49 0.04
N PHE A 56 -7.54 -8.34 0.59
CA PHE A 56 -6.86 -7.29 -0.19
C PHE A 56 -5.56 -7.79 -0.82
N MET A 57 -4.77 -8.55 -0.05
CA MET A 57 -3.56 -9.21 -0.55
C MET A 57 -3.89 -10.13 -1.72
N ASN A 58 -4.90 -10.99 -1.60
CA ASN A 58 -5.28 -11.92 -2.66
C ASN A 58 -5.83 -11.24 -3.92
N GLN A 59 -6.39 -10.03 -3.81
CA GLN A 59 -6.85 -9.24 -4.96
C GLN A 59 -5.79 -8.30 -5.53
N SER A 60 -4.66 -8.12 -4.85
CA SER A 60 -3.58 -7.25 -5.30
C SER A 60 -2.84 -7.84 -6.51
N TYR A 61 -2.32 -6.98 -7.37
CA TYR A 61 -1.41 -7.39 -8.45
C TYR A 61 -0.01 -7.68 -7.90
N MET A 62 0.47 -6.82 -6.99
CA MET A 62 1.72 -6.99 -6.24
C MET A 62 1.60 -6.33 -4.87
N ILE A 63 2.50 -6.67 -3.96
CA ILE A 63 2.59 -6.05 -2.63
C ILE A 63 3.96 -5.42 -2.43
N LEU A 64 3.96 -4.23 -1.84
CA LEU A 64 5.16 -3.52 -1.40
C LEU A 64 5.19 -3.52 0.13
N THR A 65 6.17 -4.16 0.76
CA THR A 65 6.15 -4.35 2.23
C THR A 65 7.54 -4.58 2.85
N ASP A 66 7.70 -4.06 4.06
CA ASP A 66 8.81 -4.37 4.97
C ASP A 66 8.44 -5.42 6.04
N SER A 67 7.22 -5.97 5.99
CA SER A 67 6.75 -6.98 6.94
C SER A 67 7.20 -8.38 6.53
N GLY A 68 8.00 -9.03 7.38
CA GLY A 68 8.45 -10.41 7.16
C GLY A 68 7.28 -11.40 7.04
N GLY A 69 6.23 -11.25 7.85
CA GLY A 69 5.05 -12.13 7.74
C GLY A 69 4.35 -12.00 6.39
N VAL A 70 4.25 -10.79 5.85
CA VAL A 70 3.66 -10.56 4.52
C VAL A 70 4.57 -11.12 3.41
N GLN A 71 5.89 -11.04 3.58
CA GLN A 71 6.85 -11.64 2.65
C GLN A 71 6.76 -13.17 2.63
N GLU A 72 6.31 -13.80 3.70
CA GLU A 72 6.04 -15.25 3.75
C GLU A 72 4.65 -15.61 3.19
N GLU A 73 3.63 -14.81 3.50
CA GLU A 73 2.23 -15.09 3.14
C GLU A 73 1.90 -14.76 1.69
N ALA A 74 2.28 -13.59 1.19
CA ALA A 74 1.89 -13.12 -0.14
C ALA A 74 2.34 -14.04 -1.30
N PRO A 75 3.56 -14.61 -1.29
CA PRO A 75 3.96 -15.57 -2.32
C PRO A 75 3.10 -16.83 -2.36
N SER A 76 2.54 -17.28 -1.23
CA SER A 76 1.63 -18.43 -1.19
C SER A 76 0.32 -18.19 -1.95
N LEU A 77 -0.06 -16.92 -2.11
CA LEU A 77 -1.20 -16.45 -2.91
C LEU A 77 -0.80 -16.07 -4.35
N GLY A 78 0.44 -16.40 -4.76
CA GLY A 78 0.96 -16.07 -6.09
C GLY A 78 1.21 -14.58 -6.31
N LYS A 79 1.37 -13.79 -5.23
CA LYS A 79 1.57 -12.34 -5.31
C LYS A 79 3.06 -12.01 -5.29
N PRO A 80 3.59 -11.29 -6.30
CA PRO A 80 4.92 -10.71 -6.24
C PRO A 80 5.03 -9.76 -5.05
N VAL A 81 6.18 -9.80 -4.36
CA VAL A 81 6.50 -8.95 -3.22
C VAL A 81 7.76 -8.14 -3.53
N LEU A 82 7.73 -6.86 -3.19
CA LEU A 82 8.87 -5.95 -3.21
C LEU A 82 9.14 -5.35 -1.83
#